data_AF-A0A9N8PB62-F1
#
_entry.id   AF-A0A9N8PB62-F1
#
_cell.length_a   1.000
_cell.length_b   1.000
_cell.length_c   1.000
_cell.angle_alpha   90.00
_cell.angle_beta   90.00
_cell.angle_gamma   90.00
#
_symmetry.space_group_name_H-M   'P 1'
#
loop_
_entity.id
_entity.type
_entity.pdbx_description
1 polymer ?
#
loop_
_entity_poly.entity_id
_entity_poly.type
_entity_poly.pdbx_seq_one_letter_code
_entity_poly.pdbx_strand_id
1 'polypeptide(L)'
;MNFSYPDVKSIGLGGGSIVREHDAGTTVGPDSVGYKIQTEALVFGGNVATTTDYTVAGNGNITIGDRSQVQHLSPSGISSFKAKVKAMLEKVVDTMKTSPEDLPVLLVGGGAVIAPDELIGTSRVIKPEYSGVANAIGAAIARVSAVIDTVKSTESRSVADLVAQISKEAMQKAVESGAAQDSVKIVEVETLPLPVSTTQG
;
A
#
# COMPACT_ATOMS: atom_id res chain seq x y z
N MET A 1 3.68 6.64 -23.22
CA MET A 1 4.65 6.32 -22.15
C MET A 1 4.01 5.30 -21.25
N ASN A 2 4.46 4.05 -21.31
CA ASN A 2 4.12 3.03 -20.32
C ASN A 2 5.21 3.10 -19.24
N PHE A 3 4.89 3.70 -18.10
CA PHE A 3 5.76 3.62 -16.92
C PHE A 3 5.38 2.36 -16.14
N SER A 4 6.37 1.56 -15.76
CA SER A 4 6.19 0.48 -14.78
C SER A 4 5.91 1.11 -13.41
N TYR A 5 4.64 1.30 -13.08
CA TYR A 5 4.18 1.75 -11.77
C TYR A 5 3.66 0.55 -10.97
N PRO A 6 3.94 0.45 -9.66
CA PRO A 6 3.33 -0.59 -8.82
C PRO A 6 1.81 -0.53 -8.93
N ASP A 7 1.13 -1.65 -9.18
CA ASP A 7 -0.35 -1.63 -9.13
C ASP A 7 -0.79 -1.39 -7.69
N VAL A 8 -1.43 -0.25 -7.46
CA VAL A 8 -1.94 0.17 -6.15
C VAL A 8 -3.45 0.26 -6.21
N LYS A 9 -4.12 -0.49 -5.34
CA LYS A 9 -5.56 -0.38 -5.10
C LYS A 9 -5.81 0.25 -3.73
N SER A 10 -6.57 1.34 -3.74
CA SER A 10 -6.98 2.04 -2.53
C SER A 10 -8.43 1.76 -2.18
N ILE A 11 -8.71 1.50 -0.90
CA ILE A 11 -10.06 1.42 -0.35
C ILE A 11 -10.21 2.34 0.85
N GLY A 12 -11.42 2.85 1.08
CA GLY A 12 -11.77 3.73 2.19
C GLY A 12 -11.89 3.01 3.55
N LEU A 13 -10.87 2.23 3.92
CA LEU A 13 -10.83 1.45 5.15
C LEU A 13 -9.56 1.80 5.96
N GLY A 14 -9.74 2.46 7.10
CA GLY A 14 -8.68 2.75 8.05
C GLY A 14 -9.25 2.97 9.44
N GLY A 15 -8.39 3.25 10.43
CA GLY A 15 -8.77 3.37 11.85
C GLY A 15 -9.85 4.41 12.15
N GLY A 16 -9.90 5.49 11.38
CA GLY A 16 -10.90 6.55 11.52
C GLY A 16 -12.14 6.38 10.64
N SER A 17 -12.22 5.32 9.82
CA SER A 17 -13.39 5.10 8.96
C SER A 17 -14.64 4.98 9.82
N ILE A 18 -15.68 5.73 9.47
CA ILE A 18 -16.91 5.83 10.27
C ILE A 18 -17.72 4.54 10.10
N VAL A 19 -18.20 4.00 11.22
CA VAL A 19 -19.02 2.79 11.24
C VAL A 19 -20.47 3.17 11.55
N ARG A 20 -21.40 2.71 10.71
CA ARG A 20 -22.84 2.93 10.92
C ARG A 20 -23.56 1.59 10.94
N GLU A 21 -24.36 1.38 11.99
CA GLU A 21 -25.29 0.26 12.09
C GLU A 21 -26.67 0.69 11.58
N HIS A 22 -27.29 -0.16 10.76
CA HIS A 22 -28.64 -0.01 10.24
C HIS A 22 -29.33 -1.38 10.25
N ASP A 23 -30.65 -1.41 10.07
CA ASP A 23 -31.43 -2.66 10.05
C ASP A 23 -30.95 -3.64 8.97
N ALA A 24 -30.42 -3.13 7.87
CA ALA A 24 -29.89 -3.92 6.74
C ALA A 24 -28.40 -4.36 6.93
N GLY A 25 -27.76 -4.00 8.04
CA GLY A 25 -26.38 -4.38 8.37
C GLY A 25 -25.47 -3.18 8.66
N THR A 26 -24.15 -3.44 8.62
CA THR A 26 -23.12 -2.44 8.97
C THR A 26 -22.44 -1.87 7.73
N THR A 27 -22.23 -0.56 7.72
CA THR A 27 -21.41 0.14 6.74
C THR A 27 -20.13 0.69 7.38
N VAL A 28 -19.05 0.74 6.59
CA VAL A 28 -17.73 1.23 7.04
C VAL A 28 -17.20 2.19 5.98
N GLY A 29 -16.98 3.45 6.37
CA GLY A 29 -16.56 4.52 5.48
C GLY A 29 -17.59 4.82 4.37
N PRO A 30 -17.14 5.44 3.24
CA PRO A 30 -15.77 5.82 2.92
C PRO A 30 -15.26 7.04 3.72
N ASP A 31 -16.16 7.75 4.39
CA ASP A 31 -15.83 8.90 5.22
C ASP A 31 -15.11 8.49 6.51
N SER A 32 -14.29 9.42 7.01
CA SER A 32 -13.37 9.17 8.11
C SER A 32 -13.13 10.43 8.92
N VAL A 33 -12.97 10.26 10.23
CA VAL A 33 -12.54 11.36 11.12
C VAL A 33 -11.07 11.73 10.91
N GLY A 34 -10.30 10.89 10.20
CA GLY A 34 -8.94 11.18 9.78
C GLY A 34 -8.02 11.60 10.93
N TYR A 35 -7.39 12.77 10.79
CA TYR A 35 -6.49 13.32 11.81
C TYR A 35 -7.18 13.63 13.15
N LYS A 36 -8.51 13.73 13.16
CA LYS A 36 -9.31 13.99 14.38
C LYS A 36 -9.67 12.73 15.16
N ILE A 37 -9.11 11.58 14.81
CA ILE A 37 -9.42 10.31 15.49
C ILE A 37 -9.25 10.39 17.01
N GLN A 38 -8.21 11.08 17.48
CA GLN A 38 -7.92 11.22 18.91
C GLN A 38 -8.92 12.11 19.67
N THR A 39 -9.82 12.80 18.98
CA THR A 39 -10.83 13.67 19.60
C THR A 39 -12.27 13.25 19.26
N GLU A 40 -12.49 12.61 18.12
CA GLU A 40 -13.83 12.29 17.61
C GLU A 40 -14.21 10.82 17.83
N ALA A 41 -13.26 9.88 17.91
CA ALA A 41 -13.58 8.47 18.09
C ALA A 41 -13.98 8.16 19.55
N LEU A 42 -14.83 7.15 19.73
CA LEU A 42 -15.42 6.81 21.03
C LEU A 42 -14.36 6.43 22.06
N VAL A 43 -13.37 5.59 21.69
CA VAL A 43 -12.27 5.18 22.58
C VAL A 43 -11.40 6.35 23.07
N PHE A 44 -11.52 7.53 22.47
CA PHE A 44 -10.82 8.74 22.93
C PHE A 44 -11.77 9.77 23.56
N GLY A 45 -13.01 9.41 23.86
CA GLY A 45 -14.02 10.27 24.48
C GLY A 45 -14.81 11.13 23.50
N GLY A 46 -14.69 10.88 22.20
CA GLY A 46 -15.51 11.50 21.17
C GLY A 46 -16.90 10.85 21.03
N ASN A 47 -17.62 11.18 19.97
CA ASN A 47 -18.99 10.74 19.73
C ASN A 47 -19.20 10.06 18.37
N VAL A 48 -18.14 9.85 17.60
CA VAL A 48 -18.21 9.22 16.28
C VAL A 48 -17.72 7.78 16.40
N ALA A 49 -18.57 6.83 16.03
CA ALA A 49 -18.19 5.42 15.99
C ALA A 49 -17.28 5.14 14.78
N THR A 50 -16.10 4.59 15.04
CA THR A 50 -15.05 4.31 14.05
C THR A 50 -14.62 2.86 14.04
N THR A 51 -13.89 2.42 13.02
CA THR A 51 -13.35 1.05 12.95
C THR A 51 -12.48 0.74 14.18
N THR A 52 -11.70 1.70 14.69
CA THR A 52 -10.86 1.52 15.88
C THR A 52 -11.71 1.15 17.09
N ASP A 53 -12.87 1.78 17.25
CA ASP A 53 -13.79 1.53 18.36
C ASP A 53 -14.30 0.09 18.35
N TYR A 54 -14.79 -0.38 17.19
CA TYR A 54 -15.27 -1.75 17.03
C TYR A 54 -14.15 -2.79 17.13
N THR A 55 -12.95 -2.45 16.67
CA THR A 55 -11.77 -3.28 16.80
C THR A 55 -11.37 -3.45 18.28
N VAL A 56 -11.35 -2.37 19.07
CA VAL A 56 -11.06 -2.42 20.52
C VAL A 56 -12.15 -3.17 21.30
N ALA A 57 -13.42 -2.97 20.95
CA ALA A 57 -14.53 -3.68 21.57
C ALA A 57 -14.53 -5.18 21.25
N GLY A 58 -14.16 -5.54 20.01
CA GLY A 58 -14.21 -6.91 19.51
C GLY A 58 -12.97 -7.77 19.77
N ASN A 59 -11.88 -7.19 20.31
CA ASN A 59 -10.65 -7.92 20.60
C ASN A 59 -9.99 -7.43 21.91
N GLY A 60 -10.01 -8.30 22.90
CA GLY A 60 -9.50 -8.04 24.25
C GLY A 60 -8.00 -7.73 24.33
N ASN A 61 -7.22 -8.11 23.32
CA ASN A 61 -5.76 -7.95 23.31
C ASN A 61 -5.30 -6.58 22.76
N ILE A 62 -6.22 -5.75 22.28
CA ILE A 62 -5.89 -4.45 21.68
C ILE A 62 -5.95 -3.36 22.73
N THR A 63 -4.84 -2.65 22.91
CA THR A 63 -4.71 -1.52 23.83
C THR A 63 -4.63 -0.21 23.04
N ILE A 64 -5.80 0.37 22.73
CA ILE A 64 -5.93 1.69 22.08
C ILE A 64 -7.03 2.46 22.80
N GLY A 65 -6.73 3.67 23.26
CA GLY A 65 -7.68 4.52 23.97
C GLY A 65 -8.23 3.89 25.26
N ASP A 66 -9.40 4.34 25.67
CA ASP A 66 -10.15 3.83 26.80
C ASP A 66 -11.25 2.86 26.33
N ARG A 67 -11.05 1.56 26.60
CA ARG A 67 -12.02 0.51 26.25
C ARG A 67 -13.37 0.70 26.95
N SER A 68 -13.41 1.37 28.11
CA SER A 68 -14.69 1.58 28.82
C SER A 68 -15.70 2.36 27.99
N GLN A 69 -15.23 3.21 27.08
CA GLN A 69 -16.06 4.01 26.19
C GLN A 69 -16.79 3.19 25.12
N VAL A 70 -16.37 1.94 24.85
CA VAL A 70 -16.93 1.11 23.76
C VAL A 70 -17.60 -0.18 24.24
N GLN A 71 -17.74 -0.38 25.55
CA GLN A 71 -18.39 -1.57 26.11
C GLN A 71 -19.89 -1.66 25.77
N HIS A 72 -20.51 -0.55 25.39
CA HIS A 72 -21.92 -0.48 25.01
C HIS A 72 -22.18 -0.97 23.58
N LEU A 73 -21.14 -1.20 22.77
CA LEU A 73 -21.29 -1.72 21.41
C LEU A 73 -21.81 -3.16 21.44
N SER A 74 -22.82 -3.45 20.61
CA SER A 74 -23.51 -4.73 20.63
C SER A 74 -22.64 -5.87 20.07
N PRO A 75 -22.72 -7.10 20.61
CA PRO A 75 -22.02 -8.26 20.04
C PRO A 75 -22.39 -8.54 18.57
N SER A 76 -23.65 -8.29 18.19
CA SER A 76 -24.14 -8.39 16.82
C SER A 76 -23.50 -7.34 15.92
N GLY A 77 -23.39 -6.09 16.38
CA GLY A 77 -22.74 -4.99 15.68
C GLY A 77 -21.25 -5.26 15.43
N ILE A 78 -20.54 -5.74 16.45
CA ILE A 78 -19.14 -6.16 16.35
C ILE A 78 -18.97 -7.29 15.33
N SER A 79 -19.87 -8.28 15.33
CA SER A 79 -19.81 -9.41 14.39
C SER A 79 -20.07 -8.95 12.95
N SER A 80 -21.07 -8.10 12.74
CA SER A 80 -21.40 -7.51 11.44
C SER A 80 -20.27 -6.63 10.92
N PHE A 81 -19.64 -5.82 11.78
CA PHE A 81 -18.45 -5.04 11.48
C PHE A 81 -17.28 -5.93 11.01
N LYS A 82 -16.94 -6.98 11.76
CA LYS A 82 -15.86 -7.91 11.41
C LYS A 82 -16.10 -8.56 10.05
N ALA A 83 -17.33 -9.00 9.79
CA ALA A 83 -17.73 -9.57 8.50
C ALA A 83 -17.58 -8.54 7.36
N LYS A 84 -17.99 -7.29 7.59
CA LYS A 84 -17.88 -6.22 6.59
C LYS A 84 -16.42 -5.89 6.26
N VAL A 85 -15.56 -5.73 7.27
CA VAL A 85 -14.12 -5.49 7.08
C VAL A 85 -13.47 -6.64 6.32
N LYS A 86 -13.77 -7.89 6.72
CA LYS A 86 -13.27 -9.09 6.04
C LYS A 86 -13.64 -9.08 4.55
N ALA A 87 -14.91 -8.88 4.23
CA ALA A 87 -15.38 -8.84 2.84
C ALA A 87 -14.74 -7.69 2.02
N MET A 88 -14.50 -6.52 2.63
CA MET A 88 -13.81 -5.42 1.97
C MET A 88 -12.36 -5.76 1.60
N LEU A 89 -11.63 -6.42 2.51
CA LEU A 89 -10.25 -6.84 2.30
C LEU A 89 -10.16 -7.98 1.26
N GLU A 90 -11.01 -9.00 1.39
CA GLU A 90 -11.08 -10.12 0.44
C GLU A 90 -11.36 -9.66 -0.99
N LYS A 91 -12.26 -8.68 -1.16
CA LYS A 91 -12.55 -8.10 -2.49
C LYS A 91 -11.33 -7.43 -3.10
N VAL A 92 -10.51 -6.74 -2.31
CA VAL A 92 -9.26 -6.11 -2.80
C VAL A 92 -8.23 -7.17 -3.15
N VAL A 93 -8.05 -8.17 -2.29
CA VAL A 93 -7.16 -9.30 -2.57
C VAL A 93 -7.53 -9.97 -3.89
N ASP A 94 -8.81 -10.30 -4.07
CA ASP A 94 -9.32 -10.93 -5.30
C ASP A 94 -9.06 -10.06 -6.54
N THR A 95 -9.27 -8.74 -6.42
CA THR A 95 -9.02 -7.79 -7.52
C THR A 95 -7.54 -7.66 -7.87
N MET A 96 -6.63 -7.84 -6.91
CA MET A 96 -5.18 -7.70 -7.11
C MET A 96 -4.52 -9.01 -7.57
N LYS A 97 -5.16 -10.16 -7.32
CA LYS A 97 -4.62 -11.46 -7.71
C LYS A 97 -4.57 -11.59 -9.23
N THR A 98 -3.39 -11.98 -9.75
CA THR A 98 -3.19 -12.31 -11.17
C THR A 98 -3.51 -13.76 -11.48
N SER A 99 -3.76 -14.58 -10.46
CA SER A 99 -4.06 -16.01 -10.55
C SER A 99 -5.02 -16.43 -9.44
N PRO A 100 -5.79 -17.52 -9.60
CA PRO A 100 -6.71 -18.00 -8.57
C PRO A 100 -6.02 -18.55 -7.32
N GLU A 101 -4.74 -18.90 -7.41
CA GLU A 101 -3.94 -19.47 -6.31
C GLU A 101 -3.83 -18.54 -5.09
N ASP A 102 -3.81 -19.12 -3.90
CA ASP A 102 -3.72 -18.38 -2.65
C ASP A 102 -2.31 -17.82 -2.40
N LEU A 103 -2.23 -16.51 -2.20
CA LEU A 103 -0.97 -15.78 -1.97
C LEU A 103 -0.86 -15.33 -0.51
N PRO A 104 0.35 -15.25 0.06
CA PRO A 104 0.52 -14.70 1.39
C PRO A 104 0.23 -13.19 1.37
N VAL A 105 -0.49 -12.69 2.38
CA VAL A 105 -0.74 -11.27 2.56
C VAL A 105 0.09 -10.73 3.73
N LEU A 106 0.85 -9.67 3.46
CA LEU A 106 1.61 -8.94 4.46
C LEU A 106 0.85 -7.67 4.84
N LEU A 107 0.41 -7.58 6.09
CA LEU A 107 -0.30 -6.42 6.61
C LEU A 107 0.65 -5.52 7.38
N VAL A 108 0.73 -4.27 6.95
CA VAL A 108 1.58 -3.24 7.54
C VAL A 108 0.82 -1.93 7.77
N GLY A 109 1.43 -1.02 8.53
CA GLY A 109 0.83 0.23 8.96
C GLY A 109 -0.09 0.07 10.18
N GLY A 110 -0.47 1.20 10.79
CA GLY A 110 -1.31 1.21 11.98
C GLY A 110 -2.71 0.61 11.78
N GLY A 111 -3.18 0.52 10.53
CA GLY A 111 -4.46 -0.11 10.19
C GLY A 111 -4.44 -1.64 10.21
N ALA A 112 -3.27 -2.29 10.27
CA ALA A 112 -3.14 -3.74 10.28
C ALA A 112 -3.89 -4.40 11.45
N VAL A 113 -4.10 -3.65 12.53
CA VAL A 113 -4.84 -4.09 13.72
C VAL A 113 -6.34 -4.35 13.46
N ILE A 114 -6.91 -3.70 12.43
CA ILE A 114 -8.33 -3.80 12.07
C ILE A 114 -8.61 -5.08 11.27
N ALA A 115 -7.59 -5.55 10.55
CA ALA A 115 -7.72 -6.69 9.66
C ALA A 115 -7.83 -8.02 10.43
N PRO A 116 -8.62 -8.99 9.94
CA PRO A 116 -8.68 -10.33 10.51
C PRO A 116 -7.37 -11.09 10.30
N ASP A 117 -7.20 -12.19 11.01
CA ASP A 117 -6.03 -13.07 10.87
C ASP A 117 -6.18 -14.10 9.74
N GLU A 118 -7.38 -14.19 9.14
CA GLU A 118 -7.70 -15.08 8.03
C GLU A 118 -8.56 -14.37 6.98
N LEU A 119 -8.16 -14.49 5.72
CA LEU A 119 -8.83 -13.94 4.55
C LEU A 119 -8.93 -15.02 3.47
N ILE A 120 -10.10 -15.15 2.85
CA ILE A 120 -10.28 -16.00 1.67
C ILE A 120 -9.39 -15.47 0.53
N GLY A 121 -8.82 -16.38 -0.25
CA GLY A 121 -7.91 -16.04 -1.34
C GLY A 121 -6.46 -15.83 -0.88
N THR A 122 -6.17 -16.03 0.42
CA THR A 122 -4.84 -15.87 1.01
C THR A 122 -4.39 -17.17 1.66
N SER A 123 -3.10 -17.51 1.50
CA SER A 123 -2.54 -18.73 2.11
C SER A 123 -2.19 -18.52 3.59
N ARG A 124 -1.90 -17.28 3.96
CA ARG A 124 -1.69 -16.81 5.34
C ARG A 124 -1.71 -15.29 5.39
N VAL A 125 -2.10 -14.76 6.55
CA VAL A 125 -1.98 -13.34 6.87
C VAL A 125 -0.81 -13.15 7.83
N ILE A 126 0.12 -12.26 7.49
CA ILE A 126 1.32 -11.98 8.28
C ILE A 126 1.25 -10.53 8.78
N LYS A 127 1.39 -10.35 10.09
CA LYS A 127 1.51 -9.04 10.74
C LYS A 127 2.89 -8.95 11.44
N PRO A 128 3.91 -8.38 10.80
CA PRO A 128 5.26 -8.29 11.40
C PRO A 128 5.27 -7.47 12.69
N GLU A 129 6.24 -7.75 13.56
CA GLU A 129 6.47 -7.02 14.83
C GLU A 129 6.52 -5.50 14.60
N TYR A 130 7.25 -5.05 13.58
CA TYR A 130 7.40 -3.63 13.23
C TYR A 130 6.44 -3.16 12.13
N SER A 131 5.30 -3.83 11.97
CA SER A 131 4.28 -3.48 10.95
C SER A 131 3.89 -2.00 10.99
N GLY A 132 3.76 -1.41 12.18
CA GLY A 132 3.38 0.01 12.36
C GLY A 132 4.36 1.03 11.77
N VAL A 133 5.62 0.65 11.54
CA VAL A 133 6.68 1.54 11.01
C VAL A 133 7.27 1.06 9.68
N ALA A 134 6.57 0.14 8.98
CA ALA A 134 7.06 -0.45 7.75
C ALA A 134 7.46 0.58 6.67
N ASN A 135 6.72 1.69 6.55
CA ASN A 135 7.07 2.75 5.59
C ASN A 135 8.41 3.42 5.93
N ALA A 136 8.71 3.63 7.21
CA ALA A 136 9.98 4.19 7.65
C ALA A 136 11.14 3.21 7.42
N ILE A 137 10.90 1.91 7.68
CA ILE A 137 11.87 0.85 7.37
C ILE A 137 12.15 0.80 5.86
N GLY A 138 11.10 0.85 5.03
CA GLY A 138 11.24 0.87 3.57
C GLY A 138 12.06 2.07 3.08
N ALA A 139 11.81 3.25 3.65
CA ALA A 139 12.60 4.45 3.34
C ALA A 139 14.06 4.32 3.78
N ALA A 140 14.33 3.71 4.95
CA ALA A 140 15.69 3.57 5.48
C ALA A 140 16.55 2.54 4.73
N ILE A 141 15.93 1.51 4.13
CA ILE A 141 16.61 0.46 3.35
C ILE A 141 16.67 0.82 1.86
N ALA A 142 15.96 1.87 1.43
CA ALA A 142 15.94 2.30 0.04
C ALA A 142 17.36 2.59 -0.47
N ARG A 143 17.72 1.93 -1.57
CA ARG A 143 19.02 2.15 -2.21
C ARG A 143 18.98 3.43 -3.03
N VAL A 144 20.09 4.15 -3.05
CA VAL A 144 20.32 5.24 -4.00
C VAL A 144 20.32 4.65 -5.41
N SER A 145 19.50 5.23 -6.29
CA SER A 145 19.38 4.82 -7.69
C SER A 145 19.25 6.04 -8.60
N ALA A 146 19.54 5.85 -9.88
CA ALA A 146 19.30 6.84 -10.91
C ALA A 146 18.72 6.15 -12.14
N VAL A 147 17.77 6.83 -12.78
CA VAL A 147 17.17 6.39 -14.04
C VAL A 147 17.42 7.49 -15.07
N ILE A 148 17.81 7.08 -16.28
CA ILE A 148 17.90 7.94 -17.45
C ILE A 148 17.00 7.34 -18.52
N ASP A 149 16.00 8.11 -18.92
CA ASP A 149 15.14 7.83 -20.07
C ASP A 149 15.40 8.92 -21.12
N THR A 150 15.78 8.52 -22.33
CA THR A 150 16.22 9.45 -23.37
C THR A 150 16.05 8.87 -24.77
N VAL A 151 15.77 9.75 -25.73
CA VAL A 151 15.72 9.42 -27.16
C VAL A 151 17.04 9.82 -27.81
N LYS A 152 17.70 8.88 -28.51
CA LYS A 152 18.95 9.13 -29.24
C LYS A 152 18.80 8.71 -30.71
N SER A 153 19.37 9.52 -31.61
CA SER A 153 19.51 9.16 -33.02
C SER A 153 20.58 8.08 -33.19
N THR A 154 20.28 7.06 -34.00
CA THR A 154 21.18 5.96 -34.36
C THR A 154 21.87 6.16 -35.72
N GLU A 155 21.70 7.33 -36.34
CA GLU A 155 22.25 7.61 -37.69
C GLU A 155 23.78 7.56 -37.74
N SER A 156 24.45 8.00 -36.68
CA SER A 156 25.91 8.15 -36.63
C SER A 156 26.60 7.25 -35.61
N ARG A 157 25.84 6.52 -34.78
CA ARG A 157 26.36 5.70 -33.68
C ARG A 157 25.55 4.43 -33.52
N SER A 158 26.21 3.34 -33.15
CA SER A 158 25.53 2.07 -32.90
C SER A 158 24.67 2.17 -31.63
N VAL A 159 23.60 1.37 -31.58
CA VAL A 159 22.76 1.23 -30.37
C VAL A 159 23.61 0.80 -29.17
N ALA A 160 24.59 -0.10 -29.38
CA ALA A 160 25.49 -0.56 -28.33
C ALA A 160 26.32 0.58 -27.73
N ASP A 161 26.86 1.49 -28.56
CA ASP A 161 27.63 2.64 -28.09
C ASP A 161 26.77 3.64 -27.30
N LEU A 162 25.54 3.87 -27.76
CA LEU A 162 24.59 4.75 -27.10
C LEU A 162 24.17 4.18 -25.74
N VAL A 163 23.85 2.89 -25.68
CA VAL A 163 23.51 2.18 -24.44
C VAL A 163 24.69 2.21 -23.46
N ALA A 164 25.92 1.96 -23.92
CA ALA A 164 27.11 2.00 -23.07
C ALA A 164 27.35 3.41 -22.49
N GLN A 165 27.17 4.46 -23.32
CA GLN A 165 27.27 5.83 -22.86
C GLN A 165 26.19 6.18 -21.82
N ILE A 166 24.92 5.91 -22.12
CA ILE A 166 23.79 6.22 -21.21
C ILE A 166 23.93 5.44 -19.90
N SER A 167 24.38 4.18 -19.97
CA SER A 167 24.66 3.37 -18.79
C SER A 167 25.72 4.04 -17.90
N LYS A 168 26.81 4.55 -18.49
CA LYS A 168 27.85 5.28 -17.74
C LYS A 168 27.30 6.56 -17.12
N GLU A 169 26.50 7.33 -17.86
CA GLU A 169 25.83 8.54 -17.36
C GLU A 169 24.89 8.22 -16.18
N ALA A 170 24.12 7.12 -16.27
CA ALA A 170 23.21 6.68 -15.21
C ALA A 170 23.98 6.26 -13.96
N MET A 171 25.10 5.54 -14.11
CA MET A 171 25.98 5.19 -13.00
C MET A 171 26.55 6.43 -12.33
N GLN A 172 27.04 7.40 -13.10
CA GLN A 172 27.58 8.64 -12.58
C GLN A 172 26.52 9.44 -11.81
N LYS A 173 25.30 9.55 -12.37
CA LYS A 173 24.18 10.23 -11.71
C LYS A 173 23.80 9.59 -10.37
N ALA A 174 23.89 8.25 -10.27
CA ALA A 174 23.67 7.54 -9.01
C ALA A 174 24.76 7.88 -7.96
N VAL A 175 26.03 7.96 -8.39
CA VAL A 175 27.14 8.38 -7.52
C VAL A 175 26.99 9.82 -7.06
N GLU A 176 26.63 10.73 -7.97
CA GLU A 176 26.34 12.14 -7.64
C GLU A 176 25.17 12.28 -6.66
N SER A 177 24.23 11.32 -6.67
CA SER A 177 23.11 11.24 -5.73
C SER A 177 23.48 10.57 -4.39
N GLY A 178 24.76 10.20 -4.18
CA GLY A 178 25.27 9.65 -2.93
C GLY A 178 25.52 8.13 -2.91
N ALA A 179 25.47 7.45 -4.06
CA ALA A 179 25.83 6.03 -4.13
C ALA A 179 27.35 5.84 -4.05
N ALA A 180 27.80 4.79 -3.34
CA ALA A 180 29.22 4.41 -3.32
C ALA A 180 29.65 3.88 -4.70
N GLN A 181 30.71 4.45 -5.28
CA GLN A 181 31.14 4.24 -6.67
C GLN A 181 31.39 2.77 -7.04
N ASP A 182 31.96 2.00 -6.12
CA ASP A 182 32.27 0.57 -6.26
C ASP A 182 31.03 -0.33 -6.14
N SER A 183 29.92 0.19 -5.60
CA SER A 183 28.67 -0.55 -5.39
C SER A 183 27.62 -0.36 -6.50
N VAL A 184 27.82 0.61 -7.40
CA VAL A 184 26.86 0.93 -8.46
C VAL A 184 26.93 -0.11 -9.57
N LYS A 185 25.75 -0.60 -9.99
CA LYS A 185 25.61 -1.52 -11.11
C LYS A 185 24.35 -1.20 -11.90
N ILE A 186 24.40 -1.45 -13.21
CA ILE A 186 23.22 -1.41 -14.06
C ILE A 186 22.35 -2.62 -13.74
N VAL A 187 21.06 -2.37 -13.47
CA VAL A 187 20.08 -3.40 -13.14
C VAL A 187 19.16 -3.73 -14.31
N GLU A 188 18.89 -2.75 -15.17
CA GLU A 188 17.94 -2.85 -16.26
C GLU A 188 18.34 -1.90 -17.39
N VAL A 189 18.19 -2.36 -18.63
CA VAL A 189 18.34 -1.57 -19.85
C VAL A 189 17.22 -1.99 -20.79
N GLU A 190 16.42 -1.02 -21.22
CA GLU A 190 15.37 -1.23 -22.22
C GLU A 190 15.65 -0.33 -23.42
N THR A 191 15.51 -0.88 -24.63
CA THR A 191 15.68 -0.14 -25.88
C THR A 191 14.46 -0.36 -26.76
N LEU A 192 13.77 0.72 -27.10
CA LEU A 192 12.61 0.69 -27.98
C LEU A 192 12.95 1.41 -29.30
N PRO A 193 12.93 0.72 -30.46
CA PRO A 193 13.12 1.38 -31.73
C PRO A 193 11.91 2.28 -32.03
N LEU A 194 12.18 3.55 -32.31
CA LEU A 194 11.15 4.50 -32.74
C LEU A 194 11.15 4.59 -34.27
N PRO A 195 10.13 4.08 -34.97
CA PRO A 195 10.02 4.28 -36.40
C PRO A 195 9.76 5.76 -36.69
N VAL A 196 10.59 6.36 -37.53
CA VAL A 196 10.30 7.65 -38.13
C VAL A 196 9.34 7.39 -39.28
N SER A 197 8.05 7.71 -39.11
CA SER A 197 7.12 7.73 -40.23
C SER A 197 7.53 8.88 -41.15
N THR A 198 8.32 8.58 -42.19
CA THR A 198 8.45 9.48 -43.33
C THR A 198 7.09 9.56 -44.01
N THR A 199 6.34 10.62 -43.70
CA THR A 199 5.20 11.05 -44.53
C THR A 199 5.79 11.40 -45.89
N GLN A 200 5.68 10.48 -46.85
CA GLN A 200 5.97 10.76 -48.25
C GLN A 200 4.94 11.79 -48.73
N GLY A 201 5.44 12.87 -49.32
CA GLY A 201 4.65 13.92 -49.96
C GLY A 201 4.13 13.53 -51.33
#